data_AF-A0A923PUS9-F1
#
_entry.id   AF-A0A923PUS9-F1
#
_cell.length_a   1.000
_cell.length_b   1.000
_cell.length_c   1.000
_cell.angle_alpha   90.00
_cell.angle_beta   90.00
_cell.angle_gamma   90.00
#
_symmetry.space_group_name_H-M   'P 1'
#
loop_
_entity.id
_entity.type
_entity.pdbx_description
1 polymer ?
#
loop_
_entity_poly.entity_id
_entity_poly.type
_entity_poly.pdbx_seq_one_letter_code
_entity_poly.pdbx_strand_id
1 'polypeptide(L)'
;MKRVEVKLSLAVVAPLLDVIKQLAGGLGQKLAAPQELGDIDTEFRDAWVGELLTGQSADVQALLALFDDEFFLEGVVAFDKDNAEPIMRACAAVRLRLREVYLKGLGDDILEGGDVELEELSEPVRKAFMCYLFLATVQELIIQYLDSSIIES
;
A
#
# COMPACT_ATOMS: atom_id res chain seq x y z
N MET A 1 -3.52 -2.20 -24.76
CA MET A 1 -2.52 -2.46 -23.70
C MET A 1 -3.02 -3.59 -22.83
N LYS A 2 -2.15 -4.46 -22.32
CA LYS A 2 -2.55 -5.56 -21.41
C LYS A 2 -2.97 -4.95 -20.07
N ARG A 3 -4.25 -5.04 -19.73
CA ARG A 3 -4.83 -4.70 -18.42
C ARG A 3 -4.88 -5.97 -17.58
N VAL A 4 -4.51 -5.88 -16.31
CA VAL A 4 -4.67 -6.98 -15.35
C VAL A 4 -5.94 -6.73 -14.56
N GLU A 5 -6.78 -7.75 -14.45
CA GLU A 5 -8.01 -7.73 -13.65
C GLU A 5 -7.88 -8.77 -12.54
N VAL A 6 -8.11 -8.34 -11.30
CA VAL A 6 -8.01 -9.20 -10.12
C VAL A 6 -9.37 -9.22 -9.45
N LYS A 7 -9.95 -10.42 -9.36
CA LYS A 7 -11.20 -10.64 -8.65
C LYS A 7 -10.93 -10.86 -7.16
N LEU A 8 -11.55 -10.04 -6.33
CA LEU A 8 -11.40 -10.04 -4.88
C LEU A 8 -12.76 -10.27 -4.20
N SER A 9 -12.73 -10.87 -3.01
CA SER A 9 -13.93 -11.01 -2.20
C SER A 9 -14.24 -9.69 -1.49
N LEU A 10 -15.36 -9.05 -1.83
CA LEU A 10 -15.78 -7.79 -1.22
C LEU A 10 -15.92 -7.90 0.30
N ALA A 11 -16.47 -9.01 0.79
CA ALA A 11 -16.63 -9.28 2.22
C ALA A 11 -15.30 -9.34 2.98
N VAL A 12 -14.21 -9.74 2.30
CA VAL A 12 -12.87 -9.82 2.87
C VAL A 12 -12.15 -8.48 2.75
N VAL A 13 -12.26 -7.80 1.61
CA VAL A 13 -11.48 -6.60 1.30
C VAL A 13 -12.08 -5.32 1.87
N ALA A 14 -13.41 -5.19 1.94
CA ALA A 14 -14.04 -3.97 2.44
C ALA A 14 -13.56 -3.55 3.85
N PRO A 15 -13.44 -4.48 4.83
CA PRO A 15 -12.86 -4.13 6.13
C PRO A 15 -11.40 -3.66 6.04
N LEU A 16 -10.60 -4.20 5.11
CA LEU A 16 -9.21 -3.79 4.92
C LEU A 16 -9.14 -2.39 4.30
N LEU A 17 -10.03 -2.07 3.38
CA LEU A 17 -10.12 -0.76 2.76
C LEU A 17 -10.40 0.35 3.79
N ASP A 18 -11.20 0.07 4.82
CA ASP A 18 -11.40 1.03 5.92
C ASP A 18 -10.08 1.36 6.64
N VAL A 19 -9.24 0.33 6.86
CA VAL A 19 -7.92 0.51 7.49
C VAL A 19 -7.00 1.31 6.57
N ILE A 20 -6.99 1.01 5.27
CA ILE A 20 -6.20 1.74 4.27
C ILE A 20 -6.62 3.21 4.25
N LYS A 21 -7.92 3.51 4.18
CA LYS A 21 -8.47 4.88 4.17
C LYS A 21 -8.12 5.64 5.45
N GLN A 22 -8.22 4.98 6.61
CA GLN A 22 -7.83 5.58 7.89
C GLN A 22 -6.35 5.98 7.91
N LEU A 23 -5.46 5.14 7.35
CA LEU A 23 -4.02 5.42 7.32
C LEU A 23 -3.62 6.41 6.21
N ALA A 24 -4.32 6.40 5.08
CA ALA A 24 -4.10 7.29 3.95
C ALA A 24 -4.16 8.77 4.36
N GLY A 25 -5.07 9.14 5.27
CA GLY A 25 -5.15 10.50 5.79
C GLY A 25 -3.85 10.98 6.47
N GLY A 26 -3.15 10.09 7.19
CA GLY A 26 -1.86 10.40 7.80
C GLY A 26 -0.72 10.48 6.78
N LEU A 27 -0.80 9.69 5.70
CA LEU A 27 0.18 9.69 4.61
C LEU A 27 0.10 10.96 3.74
N GLY A 28 -0.99 11.71 3.78
CA GLY A 28 -1.05 13.04 3.15
C GLY A 28 -0.27 14.12 3.90
N GLN A 29 0.11 13.87 5.16
CA GLN A 29 0.76 14.86 6.04
C GLN A 29 2.17 14.46 6.45
N LYS A 30 2.50 13.17 6.36
CA LYS A 30 3.79 12.61 6.79
C LYS A 30 4.27 11.58 5.77
N LEU A 31 5.55 11.64 5.43
CA LEU A 31 6.20 10.61 4.61
C LEU A 31 6.15 9.25 5.32
N ALA A 32 5.88 8.19 4.55
CA ALA A 32 5.82 6.83 5.05
C ALA A 32 7.19 6.33 5.55
N ALA A 33 8.26 6.78 4.90
CA ALA A 33 9.63 6.54 5.32
C ALA A 33 10.27 7.87 5.77
N PRO A 34 10.80 7.95 7.00
CA PRO A 34 11.53 9.13 7.44
C PRO A 34 12.76 9.35 6.54
N GLN A 35 13.06 10.62 6.24
CA GLN A 35 14.22 11.00 5.44
C GLN A 35 15.24 11.66 6.36
N GLU A 36 16.43 11.07 6.49
CA GLU A 36 17.56 11.68 7.17
C GLU A 36 18.28 12.62 6.20
N LEU A 37 17.78 13.85 6.06
CA LEU A 37 18.27 14.83 5.08
C LEU A 37 19.52 15.60 5.53
N GLY A 38 20.30 15.05 6.49
CA GLY A 38 21.58 15.60 6.96
C GLY A 38 21.58 17.12 7.21
N ASP A 39 22.69 17.77 6.84
CA ASP A 39 22.88 19.23 6.91
C ASP A 39 22.42 19.94 5.61
N ILE A 40 21.34 19.47 4.98
CA ILE A 40 20.71 20.22 3.88
C ILE A 40 20.01 21.45 4.46
N ASP A 41 20.18 22.58 3.77
CA ASP A 41 19.52 23.83 4.06
C ASP A 41 17.99 23.66 4.19
N THR A 42 17.37 24.45 5.07
CA THR A 42 15.96 24.25 5.45
C THR A 42 15.01 24.48 4.29
N GLU A 43 15.27 25.46 3.42
CA GLU A 43 14.40 25.76 2.28
C GLU A 43 14.40 24.60 1.27
N PHE A 44 15.60 24.07 0.96
CA PHE A 44 15.74 22.91 0.09
C PHE A 44 15.10 21.65 0.68
N ARG A 45 15.27 21.45 1.99
CA ARG A 45 14.64 20.33 2.71
C ARG A 45 13.12 20.40 2.61
N ASP A 46 12.54 21.56 2.87
CA ASP A 46 11.09 21.76 2.88
C ASP A 46 10.49 21.58 1.48
N ALA A 47 11.14 22.13 0.45
CA ALA A 47 10.74 21.95 -0.94
C ALA A 47 10.76 20.46 -1.33
N TRP A 48 11.86 19.76 -1.03
CA TRP A 48 11.99 18.33 -1.34
C TRP A 48 10.95 17.49 -0.60
N VAL A 49 10.79 17.68 0.71
CA VAL A 49 9.76 16.97 1.49
C VAL A 49 8.36 17.23 0.92
N GLY A 50 8.08 18.47 0.50
CA GLY A 50 6.82 18.83 -0.16
C GLY A 50 6.56 18.06 -1.46
N GLU A 51 7.57 17.92 -2.32
CA GLU A 51 7.47 17.14 -3.56
C GLU A 51 7.24 15.65 -3.26
N LEU A 52 7.98 15.08 -2.31
CA LEU A 52 7.80 13.68 -1.90
C LEU A 52 6.40 13.43 -1.32
N LEU A 53 5.89 14.34 -0.49
CA LEU A 53 4.54 14.24 0.07
C LEU A 53 3.48 14.32 -1.03
N THR A 54 3.68 15.19 -2.03
CA THR A 54 2.78 15.32 -3.17
C THR A 54 2.75 14.02 -3.98
N GLY A 55 3.92 13.46 -4.31
CA GLY A 55 4.03 12.19 -5.02
C GLY A 55 3.41 11.02 -4.25
N GLN A 56 3.74 10.88 -2.96
CA GLN A 56 3.15 9.85 -2.09
C GLN A 56 1.62 9.98 -2.01
N SER A 57 1.10 11.21 -1.90
CA SER A 57 -0.34 11.43 -1.85
C SER A 57 -1.02 11.03 -3.16
N ALA A 58 -0.42 11.38 -4.30
CA ALA A 58 -0.93 10.98 -5.61
C ALA A 58 -0.92 9.44 -5.79
N ASP A 59 0.15 8.78 -5.39
CA ASP A 59 0.26 7.32 -5.39
C ASP A 59 -0.85 6.69 -4.52
N VAL A 60 -1.07 7.20 -3.31
CA VAL A 60 -2.13 6.71 -2.41
C VAL A 60 -3.53 6.93 -3.01
N GLN A 61 -3.77 8.04 -3.70
CA GLN A 61 -5.02 8.23 -4.44
C GLN A 61 -5.19 7.22 -5.57
N ALA A 62 -4.12 6.89 -6.30
CA ALA A 62 -4.17 5.86 -7.34
C ALA A 62 -4.53 4.47 -6.76
N LEU A 63 -3.97 4.10 -5.60
CA LEU A 63 -4.36 2.88 -4.89
C LEU A 63 -5.84 2.90 -4.47
N LEU A 64 -6.31 4.00 -3.89
CA LEU A 64 -7.72 4.11 -3.46
C LEU A 64 -8.69 4.08 -4.64
N ALA A 65 -8.28 4.61 -5.80
CA ALA A 65 -9.07 4.60 -7.02
C ALA A 65 -9.29 3.20 -7.60
N LEU A 66 -8.51 2.19 -7.19
CA LEU A 66 -8.80 0.79 -7.54
C LEU A 66 -10.12 0.29 -6.95
N PHE A 67 -10.58 0.89 -5.86
CA PHE A 67 -11.75 0.46 -5.11
C PHE A 67 -12.91 1.44 -5.33
N ASP A 68 -13.26 1.64 -6.58
CA ASP A 68 -14.35 2.49 -7.05
C ASP A 68 -15.70 1.74 -7.12
N ASP A 69 -16.71 2.37 -7.72
CA ASP A 69 -18.05 1.78 -7.85
C ASP A 69 -18.03 0.45 -8.64
N GLU A 70 -17.15 0.28 -9.62
CA GLU A 70 -17.00 -0.96 -10.40
C GLU A 70 -16.50 -2.09 -9.47
N PHE A 71 -15.53 -1.81 -8.61
CA PHE A 71 -15.08 -2.77 -7.60
C PHE A 71 -16.22 -3.18 -6.65
N PHE A 72 -17.05 -2.24 -6.19
CA PHE A 72 -18.16 -2.58 -5.28
C PHE A 72 -19.29 -3.37 -5.95
N LEU A 73 -19.42 -3.28 -7.27
CA LEU A 73 -20.41 -4.02 -8.05
C LEU A 73 -19.91 -5.41 -8.47
N GLU A 74 -18.68 -5.49 -8.97
CA GLU A 74 -18.16 -6.70 -9.62
C GLU A 74 -17.12 -7.45 -8.77
N GLY A 75 -16.59 -6.80 -7.74
CA GLY A 75 -15.47 -7.32 -6.94
C GLY A 75 -14.17 -7.38 -7.73
N VAL A 76 -14.01 -6.56 -8.77
CA VAL A 76 -12.83 -6.56 -9.64
C VAL A 76 -12.06 -5.27 -9.45
N VAL A 77 -10.75 -5.37 -9.25
CA VAL A 77 -9.83 -4.24 -9.38
C VAL A 77 -8.97 -4.45 -10.61
N ALA A 78 -8.51 -3.36 -11.22
CA ALA A 78 -7.68 -3.47 -12.41
C ALA A 78 -6.57 -2.43 -12.47
N PHE A 79 -5.44 -2.84 -13.02
CA PHE A 79 -4.27 -1.99 -13.23
C PHE A 79 -3.59 -2.31 -14.56
N ASP A 80 -2.82 -1.37 -15.05
CA ASP A 80 -2.01 -1.48 -16.26
C ASP A 80 -0.69 -0.74 -16.08
N LYS A 81 0.12 -0.63 -17.14
CA LYS A 81 1.44 -0.01 -17.09
C LYS A 81 1.42 1.46 -16.63
N ASP A 82 0.30 2.17 -16.78
CA ASP A 82 0.23 3.61 -16.51
C ASP A 82 0.00 3.87 -15.01
N ASN A 83 -0.62 2.92 -14.28
CA ASN A 83 -0.92 3.07 -12.85
C ASN A 83 -0.26 2.01 -11.94
N ALA A 84 0.30 0.94 -12.49
CA ALA A 84 0.93 -0.16 -11.73
C ALA A 84 2.00 0.33 -10.75
N GLU A 85 2.95 1.15 -11.20
CA GLU A 85 4.02 1.67 -10.34
C GLU A 85 3.50 2.57 -9.20
N PRO A 86 2.64 3.58 -9.45
CA PRO A 86 1.99 4.34 -8.38
C PRO A 86 1.31 3.46 -7.33
N ILE A 87 0.54 2.46 -7.76
CA ILE A 87 -0.17 1.55 -6.86
C ILE A 87 0.83 0.74 -6.03
N MET A 88 1.89 0.22 -6.65
CA MET A 88 2.93 -0.54 -5.95
C MET A 88 3.61 0.29 -4.86
N ARG A 89 3.95 1.57 -5.14
CA ARG A 89 4.54 2.49 -4.17
C ARG A 89 3.58 2.83 -3.04
N ALA A 90 2.30 3.06 -3.35
CA ALA A 90 1.27 3.29 -2.36
C ALA A 90 1.09 2.09 -1.41
N CYS A 91 1.08 0.87 -1.92
CA CYS A 91 1.04 -0.33 -1.09
C CYS A 91 2.22 -0.37 -0.12
N ALA A 92 3.43 -0.01 -0.55
CA ALA A 92 4.60 0.06 0.32
C ALA A 92 4.43 1.13 1.41
N ALA A 93 3.97 2.33 1.03
CA ALA A 93 3.74 3.43 1.96
C ALA A 93 2.72 3.06 3.05
N VAL A 94 1.60 2.42 2.67
CA VAL A 94 0.58 1.97 3.61
C VAL A 94 1.11 0.83 4.49
N ARG A 95 1.89 -0.13 3.94
CA ARG A 95 2.52 -1.20 4.73
C ARG A 95 3.50 -0.66 5.77
N LEU A 96 4.33 0.32 5.43
CA LEU A 96 5.20 1.00 6.39
C LEU A 96 4.40 1.69 7.50
N ARG A 97 3.30 2.34 7.13
CA ARG A 97 2.42 3.00 8.11
C ARG A 97 1.69 2.01 9.02
N LEU A 98 1.21 0.89 8.49
CA LEU A 98 0.64 -0.21 9.26
C LEU A 98 1.64 -0.73 10.28
N ARG A 99 2.90 -0.91 9.86
CA ARG A 99 3.99 -1.32 10.73
C ARG A 99 4.25 -0.32 11.86
N GLU A 100 4.33 0.97 11.54
CA GLU A 100 4.57 2.02 12.53
C GLU A 100 3.44 2.17 13.55
N VAL A 101 2.18 2.00 13.14
CA VAL A 101 1.01 2.29 13.97
C VAL A 101 0.51 1.06 14.73
N TYR A 102 0.43 -0.10 14.08
CA TYR A 102 -0.25 -1.28 14.63
C TYR A 102 0.68 -2.48 14.84
N LEU A 103 1.72 -2.64 14.00
CA LEU A 103 2.51 -3.89 13.96
C LEU A 103 3.93 -3.76 14.54
N LYS A 104 4.22 -2.70 15.31
CA LYS A 104 5.54 -2.49 15.95
C LYS A 104 5.97 -3.66 16.84
N GLY A 105 5.02 -4.41 17.39
CA GLY A 105 5.30 -5.56 18.24
C GLY A 105 5.59 -6.86 17.50
N LEU A 106 5.45 -6.90 16.17
CA LEU A 106 5.75 -8.07 15.35
C LEU A 106 7.17 -7.95 14.77
N GLY A 107 7.92 -9.04 14.83
CA GLY A 107 9.25 -9.15 14.20
C GLY A 107 9.16 -9.19 12.68
N ASP A 108 10.28 -8.89 12.01
CA ASP A 108 10.38 -8.95 10.55
C ASP A 108 10.15 -10.36 10.01
N ASP A 109 10.64 -11.37 10.73
CA ASP A 109 10.43 -12.78 10.46
C ASP A 109 8.94 -13.15 10.40
N ILE A 110 8.13 -12.64 11.33
CA ILE A 110 6.67 -12.85 11.34
C ILE A 110 6.01 -12.12 10.16
N LEU A 111 6.42 -10.88 9.90
CA LEU A 111 5.85 -10.06 8.82
C LEU A 111 6.18 -10.58 7.42
N GLU A 112 7.34 -11.21 7.25
CA GLU A 112 7.79 -11.80 5.97
C GLU A 112 7.28 -13.23 5.79
N GLY A 113 7.29 -14.03 6.86
CA GLY A 113 6.89 -15.45 6.81
C GLY A 113 5.38 -15.67 6.84
N GLY A 114 4.62 -14.72 7.39
CA GLY A 114 3.16 -14.87 7.55
C GLY A 114 2.75 -15.90 8.60
N ASP A 115 3.71 -16.49 9.32
CA ASP A 115 3.48 -17.52 10.32
C ASP A 115 3.16 -16.87 11.67
N VAL A 116 1.87 -16.58 11.86
CA VAL A 116 1.35 -16.01 13.11
C VAL A 116 0.04 -16.69 13.48
N GLU A 117 -0.13 -16.96 14.77
CA GLU A 117 -1.41 -17.43 15.31
C GLU A 117 -2.38 -16.25 15.41
N LEU A 118 -3.26 -16.11 14.40
CA LEU A 118 -4.20 -15.00 14.29
C LEU A 118 -5.17 -14.93 15.47
N GLU A 119 -5.46 -16.07 16.11
CA GLU A 119 -6.31 -16.17 17.29
C GLU A 119 -5.71 -15.50 18.53
N GLU A 120 -4.38 -15.44 18.62
CA GLU A 120 -3.66 -14.82 19.73
C GLU A 120 -3.51 -13.29 19.56
N LEU A 121 -3.70 -12.79 18.34
CA LEU A 121 -3.65 -11.36 18.06
C LEU A 121 -4.93 -10.65 18.50
N SER A 122 -4.76 -9.49 19.13
CA SER A 122 -5.88 -8.56 19.34
C SER A 122 -6.54 -8.19 18.00
N GLU A 123 -7.85 -7.97 18.01
CA GLU A 123 -8.60 -7.69 16.78
C GLU A 123 -8.01 -6.55 15.93
N PRO A 124 -7.59 -5.39 16.49
CA PRO A 124 -6.97 -4.33 15.70
C PRO A 124 -5.65 -4.74 15.04
N VAL A 125 -4.80 -5.49 15.76
CA VAL A 125 -3.51 -5.96 15.25
C VAL A 125 -3.73 -7.01 14.17
N ARG A 126 -4.65 -7.96 14.39
CA ARG A 126 -5.04 -8.95 13.38
C ARG A 126 -5.54 -8.29 12.11
N LYS A 127 -6.44 -7.30 12.21
CA LYS A 127 -6.98 -6.58 11.05
C LYS A 127 -5.87 -5.83 10.29
N ALA A 128 -4.96 -5.17 11.00
CA ALA A 128 -3.81 -4.49 10.41
C ALA A 128 -2.84 -5.47 9.74
N PHE A 129 -2.60 -6.64 10.34
CA PHE A 129 -1.75 -7.69 9.78
C PHE A 129 -2.35 -8.28 8.49
N MET A 130 -3.64 -8.59 8.49
CA MET A 130 -4.34 -9.04 7.27
C MET A 130 -4.29 -7.98 6.16
N CYS A 131 -4.44 -6.70 6.51
CA CYS A 131 -4.29 -5.60 5.57
C CYS A 131 -2.85 -5.50 5.03
N TYR A 132 -1.84 -5.73 5.88
CA TYR A 132 -0.44 -5.73 5.48
C TYR A 132 -0.13 -6.83 4.47
N LEU A 133 -0.61 -8.06 4.72
CA LEU A 133 -0.47 -9.19 3.79
C LEU A 133 -1.21 -8.95 2.47
N PHE A 134 -2.44 -8.45 2.53
CA PHE A 134 -3.21 -8.11 1.34
C PHE A 134 -2.44 -7.15 0.41
N LEU A 135 -1.89 -6.07 0.98
CA LEU A 135 -1.09 -5.10 0.21
C LEU A 135 0.18 -5.73 -0.35
N ALA A 136 0.82 -6.65 0.39
CA ALA A 136 1.98 -7.39 -0.10
C ALA A 136 1.64 -8.26 -1.32
N THR A 137 0.51 -8.97 -1.28
CA THR A 137 0.01 -9.77 -2.41
C THR A 137 -0.30 -8.89 -3.62
N VAL A 138 -0.93 -7.73 -3.43
CA VAL A 138 -1.18 -6.78 -4.54
C VAL A 138 0.13 -6.32 -5.16
N GLN A 139 1.16 -6.00 -4.35
CA GLN A 139 2.48 -5.64 -4.86
C GLN A 139 3.13 -6.77 -5.66
N GLU A 140 3.06 -8.00 -5.17
CA GLU A 140 3.61 -9.16 -5.87
C GLU A 140 2.96 -9.34 -7.25
N LEU A 141 1.62 -9.22 -7.34
CA LEU A 141 0.90 -9.29 -8.61
C LEU A 141 1.34 -8.20 -9.59
N ILE A 142 1.56 -6.97 -9.09
CA ILE A 142 2.03 -5.85 -9.91
C ILE A 142 3.46 -6.10 -10.39
N ILE A 143 4.37 -6.54 -9.52
CA ILE A 143 5.76 -6.84 -9.87
C ILE A 143 5.81 -7.92 -10.97
N GLN A 144 5.05 -9.01 -10.81
CA GLN A 144 4.95 -10.07 -11.81
C GLN A 144 4.45 -9.53 -13.17
N TYR A 145 3.47 -8.62 -13.16
CA TYR A 145 2.97 -7.97 -14.37
C TYR A 145 4.04 -7.10 -15.04
N LEU A 146 4.73 -6.26 -14.26
CA LEU A 146 5.78 -5.38 -14.77
C LEU A 146 6.95 -6.18 -15.34
N ASP A 147 7.42 -7.20 -14.65
CA ASP A 147 8.50 -8.09 -15.12
C ASP A 147 8.11 -8.80 -16.43
N SER A 148 6.88 -9.32 -16.51
CA SER A 148 6.37 -9.96 -17.72
C SER A 148 6.29 -8.98 -18.89
N SER A 149 5.93 -7.71 -18.62
CA SER A 149 5.86 -6.67 -19.65
C SER A 149 7.23 -6.27 -20.19
N ILE A 150 8.28 -6.35 -19.37
CA ILE A 150 9.68 -6.06 -19.76
C ILE A 150 10.23 -7.16 -20.68
N ILE A 151 9.87 -8.43 -20.43
CA ILE A 151 10.33 -9.57 -21.25
C ILE A 151 9.66 -9.59 -22.63
N GLU A 152 8.44 -9.08 -22.75
CA GLU A 152 7.68 -9.06 -24.01
C GLU A 152 7.94 -7.83 -24.90
N SER A 153 8.69 -6.83 -24.41
CA SER A 153 9.09 -5.62 -25.14
C SER A 153 10.46 -5.74 -25.82
#